data_AF-A0A645BHX8-F1
#
_entry.id   AF-A0A645BHX8-F1
#
_cell.length_a   1.000
_cell.length_b   1.000
_cell.length_c   1.000
_cell.angle_alpha   90.00
_cell.angle_beta   90.00
_cell.angle_gamma   90.00
#
_symmetry.space_group_name_H-M   'P 1'
#
loop_
_entity.id
_entity.type
_entity.pdbx_description
1 polymer ?
#
loop_
_entity_poly.entity_id
_entity_poly.type
_entity_poly.pdbx_seq_one_letter_code
_entity_poly.pdbx_strand_id
1 'polypeptide(L)'
;MNANLKKLPALSALAALTVSMFLLAGCSAGSSAGASSSPSGSPAALSPSPSASASPSASPAATEEAASSVVYQNEEYGFDFTLPESWKGYTVVTDKWDGTASDSQGEKTVATGPELLLRHPSWKTEKPRQDIPIMVFTLDEWDKLQKDEFHIGAAPIGPSELGRNSKYVFALPARYNFAFLEGYEEVETILSGGPLVPTENFGK
;
A
#
# COMPACT_ATOMS: atom_id res chain seq x y z
N MET A 1 -47.58 36.53 16.89
CA MET A 1 -46.61 37.34 17.64
C MET A 1 -45.23 36.71 17.41
N ASN A 2 -44.59 37.05 16.29
CA ASN A 2 -43.41 37.93 16.20
C ASN A 2 -42.13 37.16 16.60
N ALA A 3 -41.45 36.50 15.65
CA ALA A 3 -40.43 37.06 14.76
C ALA A 3 -39.04 37.14 15.43
N ASN A 4 -38.07 36.36 14.92
CA ASN A 4 -36.74 36.80 14.46
C ASN A 4 -35.78 35.61 14.39
N LEU A 5 -35.65 34.98 13.22
CA LEU A 5 -34.44 34.25 12.87
C LEU A 5 -33.70 35.08 11.82
N LYS A 6 -32.69 35.82 12.28
CA LYS A 6 -31.82 36.64 11.44
C LYS A 6 -31.00 35.72 10.55
N LYS A 7 -31.21 35.82 9.24
CA LYS A 7 -30.32 35.28 8.21
C LYS A 7 -28.98 36.03 8.29
N LEU A 8 -27.86 35.29 8.36
CA LEU A 8 -26.54 35.84 8.04
C LEU A 8 -26.18 35.51 6.58
N PRO A 9 -25.57 36.44 5.83
CA PRO A 9 -25.26 36.28 4.42
C PRO A 9 -24.00 35.46 4.17
N ALA A 10 -24.03 34.74 3.04
CA ALA A 10 -22.88 34.10 2.41
C ALA A 10 -21.80 35.14 2.05
N LEU A 11 -20.55 34.86 2.42
CA LEU A 11 -19.39 35.52 1.83
C LEU A 11 -18.80 34.61 0.75
N SER A 12 -19.07 34.95 -0.51
CA SER A 12 -18.24 34.58 -1.64
C SER A 12 -16.91 35.33 -1.53
N ALA A 13 -15.80 34.60 -1.47
CA ALA A 13 -14.49 35.15 -1.79
C ALA A 13 -13.97 34.43 -3.04
N LEU A 14 -14.18 35.10 -4.17
CA LEU A 14 -13.55 34.79 -5.45
C LEU A 14 -12.06 35.17 -5.33
N ALA A 15 -11.15 34.21 -5.43
CA ALA A 15 -9.73 34.49 -5.65
C ALA A 15 -9.27 33.68 -6.86
N ALA A 16 -9.41 34.29 -8.04
CA ALA A 16 -8.79 33.82 -9.27
C ALA A 16 -7.28 34.10 -9.18
N LEU A 17 -6.46 33.06 -9.12
CA LEU A 17 -5.02 33.17 -9.35
C LEU A 17 -4.70 32.44 -10.65
N THR A 18 -4.71 33.20 -11.74
CA THR A 18 -4.19 32.78 -13.04
C THR A 18 -2.66 32.75 -12.95
N VAL A 19 -2.04 31.57 -13.02
CA VAL A 19 -0.60 31.44 -13.24
C VAL A 19 -0.36 30.93 -14.66
N SER A 20 0.34 31.79 -15.40
CA SER A 20 0.67 31.66 -16.82
C SER A 20 1.35 30.36 -17.20
N MET A 21 0.81 29.81 -18.28
CA MET A 21 1.42 28.93 -19.26
C MET A 21 2.77 29.48 -19.75
N PHE A 22 3.86 28.72 -19.55
CA PHE A 22 5.08 28.83 -20.35
C PHE A 22 5.28 27.51 -21.10
N LEU A 23 4.86 27.50 -22.35
CA LEU A 23 5.33 26.56 -23.37
C LEU A 23 6.64 27.10 -23.94
N LEU A 24 7.74 26.36 -23.77
CA LEU A 24 8.86 26.44 -24.70
C LEU A 24 9.21 25.02 -25.16
N ALA A 25 9.03 24.84 -26.46
CA ALA A 25 9.43 23.68 -27.23
C ALA A 25 10.96 23.52 -27.23
N GLY A 26 11.43 22.27 -27.14
CA GLY A 26 12.81 21.89 -27.39
C GLY A 26 12.85 20.58 -28.16
N CYS A 27 12.85 20.66 -29.49
CA CYS A 27 13.26 19.57 -30.37
C CYS A 27 14.67 19.85 -30.88
N SER A 28 15.61 18.92 -30.73
CA SER A 28 16.54 18.61 -31.82
C SER A 28 17.09 17.20 -31.67
N ALA A 29 16.86 16.40 -32.71
CA ALA A 29 17.42 15.09 -32.92
C ALA A 29 18.95 15.15 -33.14
N GLY A 30 19.64 14.08 -32.75
CA GLY A 30 21.04 13.85 -33.07
C GLY A 30 21.34 12.35 -33.08
N SER A 31 21.16 11.72 -34.24
CA SER A 31 21.60 10.37 -34.54
C SER A 31 23.13 10.29 -34.62
N SER A 32 23.74 9.24 -34.10
CA SER A 32 24.88 8.61 -34.78
C SER A 32 25.00 7.13 -34.40
N ALA A 33 25.06 6.33 -35.45
CA ALA A 33 25.30 4.91 -35.43
C ALA A 33 26.76 4.59 -35.09
N GLY A 34 26.99 3.50 -34.36
CA GLY A 34 28.30 2.92 -34.10
C GLY A 34 28.20 1.40 -34.07
N ALA A 35 28.86 0.78 -35.04
CA ALA A 35 28.74 -0.61 -35.45
C ALA A 35 29.48 -1.62 -34.53
N SER A 36 28.93 -2.83 -34.50
CA SER A 36 29.60 -4.14 -34.63
C SER A 36 30.88 -4.45 -33.84
N SER A 37 30.84 -5.49 -32.98
CA SER A 37 31.37 -6.83 -33.31
C SER A 37 31.41 -7.74 -32.07
N SER A 38 30.86 -8.96 -32.23
CA SER A 38 31.23 -10.13 -31.44
C SER A 38 32.59 -10.66 -31.90
N PRO A 39 33.30 -11.43 -31.07
CA PRO A 39 33.43 -12.83 -31.46
C PRO A 39 33.29 -13.83 -30.31
N SER A 40 32.77 -14.99 -30.72
CA SER A 40 32.70 -16.26 -30.01
C SER A 40 34.09 -16.86 -29.81
N GLY A 41 34.31 -17.51 -28.66
CA GLY A 41 35.54 -18.27 -28.38
C GLY A 41 35.46 -19.06 -27.08
N SER A 42 35.12 -20.35 -27.19
CA SER A 42 35.42 -21.43 -26.24
C SER A 42 36.21 -22.47 -27.04
N PRO A 43 37.18 -23.23 -26.47
CA PRO A 43 36.84 -24.31 -25.54
C PRO A 43 37.90 -24.73 -24.47
N ALA A 44 37.43 -25.62 -23.59
CA ALA A 44 38.11 -26.76 -22.94
C ALA A 44 39.17 -26.54 -21.83
N ALA A 45 38.71 -26.83 -20.60
CA ALA A 45 39.23 -27.75 -19.58
C ALA A 45 40.75 -27.96 -19.41
N LEU A 46 41.21 -27.90 -18.14
CA LEU A 46 41.91 -28.96 -17.40
C LEU A 46 42.17 -28.50 -15.94
N SER A 47 41.72 -29.30 -14.96
CA SER A 47 42.22 -29.28 -13.57
C SER A 47 43.40 -30.24 -13.43
N PRO A 48 44.24 -30.14 -12.37
CA PRO A 48 43.91 -30.75 -11.08
C PRO A 48 44.34 -29.96 -9.82
N SER A 49 43.73 -30.36 -8.70
CA SER A 49 43.94 -29.98 -7.28
C SER A 49 45.32 -30.38 -6.73
N PRO A 50 45.79 -29.92 -5.54
CA PRO A 50 45.32 -30.53 -4.28
C PRO A 50 45.27 -29.61 -3.03
N SER A 51 44.66 -30.18 -1.98
CA SER A 51 45.00 -30.05 -0.55
C SER A 51 44.13 -29.15 0.35
N ALA A 52 43.15 -29.82 0.96
CA ALA A 52 42.98 -30.02 2.41
C ALA A 52 42.83 -28.82 3.37
N SER A 53 41.72 -28.93 4.12
CA SER A 53 41.56 -28.62 5.55
C SER A 53 41.17 -27.19 5.94
N ALA A 54 39.86 -26.98 6.06
CA ALA A 54 39.24 -26.66 7.36
C ALA A 54 37.71 -26.79 7.25
N SER A 55 37.13 -27.56 8.16
CA SER A 55 35.71 -27.64 8.49
C SER A 55 35.62 -27.66 10.01
N PRO A 56 34.51 -27.27 10.65
CA PRO A 56 33.68 -26.10 10.43
C PRO A 56 33.80 -25.17 11.66
N SER A 57 33.98 -23.86 11.44
CA SER A 57 33.84 -22.90 12.55
C SER A 57 32.36 -22.84 12.91
N ALA A 58 32.06 -23.21 14.15
CA ALA A 58 30.71 -23.32 14.70
C ALA A 58 29.81 -22.16 14.26
N SER A 59 28.72 -22.53 13.60
CA SER A 59 27.51 -21.72 13.51
C SER A 59 27.15 -21.27 14.93
N PRO A 60 27.12 -19.97 15.24
CA PRO A 60 26.42 -19.54 16.44
C PRO A 60 24.97 -19.93 16.19
N ALA A 61 24.47 -20.79 17.08
CA ALA A 61 23.08 -21.15 17.17
C ALA A 61 22.24 -19.90 16.91
N ALA A 62 21.58 -19.88 15.75
CA ALA A 62 20.35 -19.14 15.63
C ALA A 62 19.46 -19.78 16.69
N THR A 63 19.37 -19.14 17.85
CA THR A 63 18.18 -19.21 18.66
C THR A 63 17.08 -18.69 17.75
N GLU A 64 16.52 -19.61 16.97
CA GLU A 64 15.22 -19.50 16.36
C GLU A 64 14.26 -19.52 17.56
N GLU A 65 14.22 -18.39 18.26
CA GLU A 65 13.18 -18.05 19.19
C GLU A 65 11.90 -18.25 18.38
N ALA A 66 11.15 -19.29 18.71
CA ALA A 66 9.91 -19.63 18.05
C ALA A 66 9.00 -18.40 18.22
N ALA A 67 9.07 -17.49 17.26
CA ALA A 67 8.41 -16.21 17.31
C ALA A 67 6.92 -16.51 17.35
N SER A 68 6.32 -16.31 18.52
CA SER A 68 4.89 -16.57 18.64
C SER A 68 4.17 -15.55 17.75
N SER A 69 3.15 -16.00 17.04
CA SER A 69 2.34 -15.13 16.18
C SER A 69 0.94 -14.99 16.75
N VAL A 70 0.30 -13.87 16.43
CA VAL A 70 -1.10 -13.60 16.74
C VAL A 70 -1.84 -13.51 15.41
N VAL A 71 -3.02 -14.12 15.33
CA VAL A 71 -3.85 -14.05 14.13
C VAL A 71 -5.03 -13.11 14.40
N TYR A 72 -5.19 -12.11 13.54
CA TYR A 72 -6.44 -11.37 13.41
C TYR A 72 -7.37 -12.13 12.47
N GLN A 73 -8.57 -12.42 12.92
CA GLN A 73 -9.61 -13.07 12.11
C GLN A 73 -10.72 -12.06 11.86
N ASN A 74 -11.04 -11.85 10.58
CA ASN A 74 -12.17 -11.03 10.17
C ASN A 74 -13.17 -11.90 9.40
N GLU A 75 -14.19 -12.35 10.12
CA GLU A 75 -15.29 -13.11 9.53
C GLU A 75 -16.31 -12.21 8.80
N GLU A 76 -16.31 -10.88 9.01
CA GLU A 76 -17.20 -9.98 8.28
C GLU A 76 -16.86 -9.96 6.79
N TYR A 77 -15.56 -9.87 6.47
CA TYR A 77 -15.06 -9.80 5.11
C TYR A 77 -14.37 -11.09 4.65
N GLY A 78 -14.12 -12.05 5.54
CA GLY A 78 -13.56 -13.37 5.19
C GLY A 78 -12.06 -13.33 4.92
N PHE A 79 -11.26 -12.95 5.92
CA PHE A 79 -9.80 -13.12 5.86
C PHE A 79 -9.19 -13.27 7.24
N ASP A 80 -8.01 -13.88 7.28
CA ASP A 80 -7.12 -13.90 8.42
C ASP A 80 -5.88 -13.05 8.12
N PHE A 81 -5.29 -12.46 9.15
CA PHE A 81 -4.07 -11.67 9.04
C PHE A 81 -3.09 -12.05 10.15
N THR A 82 -1.92 -12.54 9.78
CA THR A 82 -0.87 -12.96 10.73
C THR A 82 -0.04 -11.76 11.17
N LEU A 83 0.08 -11.59 12.49
CA LEU A 83 0.85 -10.54 13.15
C LEU A 83 1.93 -11.16 14.05
N PRO A 84 3.07 -10.48 14.24
CA PRO A 84 4.10 -10.95 15.17
C PRO A 84 3.67 -10.75 16.63
N GLU A 85 4.37 -11.39 17.58
CA GLU A 85 4.07 -11.28 19.02
C GLU A 85 4.04 -9.84 19.54
N SER A 86 4.86 -8.94 18.98
CA SER A 86 4.89 -7.52 19.34
C SER A 86 3.54 -6.82 19.19
N TRP A 87 2.66 -7.36 18.34
CA TRP A 87 1.31 -6.85 18.10
C TRP A 87 0.26 -7.44 19.02
N LYS A 88 0.62 -8.29 19.99
CA LYS A 88 -0.34 -8.83 20.97
C LYS A 88 -1.03 -7.69 21.73
N GLY A 89 -2.36 -7.66 21.65
CA GLY A 89 -3.17 -6.56 22.18
C GLY A 89 -3.41 -5.42 21.19
N TYR A 90 -3.17 -5.64 19.89
CA TYR A 90 -3.59 -4.72 18.84
C TYR A 90 -5.08 -4.40 18.94
N THR A 91 -5.46 -3.26 18.36
CA THR A 91 -6.86 -2.86 18.21
C THR A 91 -7.18 -2.68 16.73
N VAL A 92 -8.46 -2.72 16.38
CA VAL A 92 -8.92 -2.44 15.01
C VAL A 92 -9.70 -1.14 15.03
N VAL A 93 -9.33 -0.21 14.16
CA VAL A 93 -10.09 1.02 13.91
C VAL A 93 -10.69 0.93 12.52
N THR A 94 -12.00 1.19 12.43
CA THR A 94 -12.70 1.25 11.15
C THR A 94 -12.74 2.69 10.66
N ASP A 95 -12.34 2.88 9.41
CA ASP A 95 -12.46 4.11 8.65
C ASP A 95 -13.09 3.80 7.28
N LYS A 96 -13.04 4.77 6.36
CA LYS A 96 -13.49 4.62 4.99
C LYS A 96 -12.47 5.15 3.99
N TRP A 97 -12.43 4.52 2.82
CA TRP A 97 -11.81 5.11 1.65
C TRP A 97 -12.87 5.80 0.78
N ASP A 98 -12.46 6.89 0.12
CA ASP A 98 -13.29 7.63 -0.83
C ASP A 98 -12.67 7.53 -2.23
N GLY A 99 -13.44 7.03 -3.18
CA GLY A 99 -13.09 6.93 -4.60
C GLY A 99 -13.64 8.12 -5.37
N THR A 100 -12.80 8.84 -6.08
CA THR A 100 -13.15 10.06 -6.82
C THR A 100 -13.00 9.90 -8.32
N ALA A 101 -13.88 10.55 -9.07
CA ALA A 101 -13.78 10.68 -10.52
C ALA A 101 -13.85 12.16 -10.91
N SER A 102 -13.13 12.51 -11.97
CA SER A 102 -13.16 13.86 -12.53
C SER A 102 -14.21 13.95 -13.63
N ASP A 103 -15.07 14.96 -13.57
CA ASP A 103 -16.00 15.33 -14.64
C ASP A 103 -15.89 16.82 -15.00
N SER A 104 -16.76 17.30 -15.89
CA SER A 104 -16.78 18.70 -16.32
C SER A 104 -17.02 19.74 -15.20
N GLN A 105 -17.50 19.30 -14.04
CA GLN A 105 -17.81 20.13 -12.86
C GLN A 105 -16.75 20.01 -11.76
N GLY A 106 -15.76 19.13 -11.93
CA GLY A 106 -14.64 18.92 -11.01
C GLY A 106 -14.54 17.49 -10.52
N GLU A 107 -13.82 17.30 -9.43
CA GLU A 107 -13.64 15.99 -8.80
C GLU A 107 -14.81 15.69 -7.84
N LYS A 108 -15.39 14.50 -7.96
CA LYS A 108 -16.53 14.06 -7.15
C LYS A 108 -16.30 12.66 -6.60
N THR A 109 -16.67 12.46 -5.34
CA THR A 109 -16.74 11.11 -4.75
C THR A 109 -17.85 10.30 -5.43
N VAL A 110 -17.48 9.16 -6.01
CA VAL A 110 -18.36 8.25 -6.75
C VAL A 110 -18.42 6.85 -6.16
N ALA A 111 -17.47 6.50 -5.29
CA ALA A 111 -17.41 5.24 -4.57
C ALA A 111 -16.87 5.47 -3.15
N THR A 112 -17.25 4.59 -2.22
CA THR A 112 -16.71 4.57 -0.86
C THR A 112 -16.72 3.15 -0.34
N GLY A 113 -15.78 2.77 0.51
CA GLY A 113 -15.80 1.46 1.15
C GLY A 113 -15.01 1.41 2.45
N PRO A 114 -14.98 0.24 3.11
CA PRO A 114 -14.34 0.08 4.41
C PRO A 114 -12.82 0.16 4.30
N GLU A 115 -12.20 0.82 5.26
CA GLU A 115 -10.76 0.72 5.54
C GLU A 115 -10.56 0.26 6.98
N LEU A 116 -9.84 -0.84 7.17
CA LEU A 116 -9.52 -1.39 8.48
C LEU A 116 -8.09 -1.02 8.83
N LEU A 117 -7.89 -0.42 10.00
CA LEU A 117 -6.57 -0.06 10.51
C LEU A 117 -6.24 -0.99 11.68
N LEU A 118 -5.32 -1.94 11.47
CA LEU A 118 -4.75 -2.69 12.58
C LEU A 118 -3.76 -1.79 13.30
N ARG A 119 -4.08 -1.47 14.55
CA ARG A 119 -3.35 -0.50 15.36
C ARG A 119 -2.52 -1.18 16.42
N HIS A 120 -1.22 -0.91 16.37
CA HIS A 120 -0.25 -1.45 17.30
C HIS A 120 -0.58 -1.04 18.76
N PRO A 121 -0.41 -1.92 19.77
CA PRO A 121 -0.75 -1.63 21.17
C PRO A 121 -0.02 -0.41 21.77
N SER A 122 1.16 -0.09 21.24
CA SER A 122 1.94 1.09 21.65
C SER A 122 1.60 2.39 20.90
N TRP A 123 0.59 2.40 20.03
CA TRP A 123 0.16 3.61 19.32
C TRP A 123 -0.33 4.69 20.31
N LYS A 124 0.04 5.94 20.08
CA LYS A 124 -0.39 7.10 20.90
C LYS A 124 -0.70 8.30 20.02
N THR A 125 -1.66 9.13 20.42
CA THR A 125 -2.03 10.33 19.67
C THR A 125 -0.86 11.31 19.53
N GLU A 126 -0.04 11.45 20.57
CA GLU A 126 1.09 12.38 20.59
C GLU A 126 2.31 11.86 19.82
N LYS A 127 2.40 10.54 19.67
CA LYS A 127 3.48 9.85 18.94
C LYS A 127 2.88 8.66 18.18
N PRO A 128 2.22 8.92 17.05
CA PRO A 128 1.53 7.88 16.31
C PRO A 128 2.55 6.89 15.75
N ARG A 129 2.21 5.61 15.88
CA ARG A 129 2.90 4.50 15.21
C ARG A 129 2.17 4.21 13.90
N GLN A 130 2.85 3.66 12.91
CA GLN A 130 2.24 3.23 11.66
C GLN A 130 1.22 2.12 11.93
N ASP A 131 -0.03 2.35 11.55
CA ASP A 131 -1.06 1.31 11.49
C ASP A 131 -0.84 0.46 10.23
N ILE A 132 -1.39 -0.76 10.21
CA ILE A 132 -1.50 -1.59 8.99
C ILE A 132 -2.88 -1.35 8.38
N PRO A 133 -3.00 -0.56 7.30
CA PRO A 133 -4.27 -0.36 6.62
C PRO A 133 -4.61 -1.51 5.67
N ILE A 134 -5.88 -1.91 5.68
CA ILE A 134 -6.48 -2.90 4.79
C ILE A 134 -7.76 -2.30 4.23
N MET A 135 -7.71 -1.90 2.97
CA MET A 135 -8.88 -1.47 2.23
C MET A 135 -9.67 -2.69 1.77
N VAL A 136 -10.99 -2.62 1.87
CA VAL A 136 -11.88 -3.67 1.38
C VAL A 136 -12.66 -3.14 0.18
N PHE A 137 -12.64 -3.91 -0.91
CA PHE A 137 -13.39 -3.64 -2.13
C PHE A 137 -14.31 -4.80 -2.43
N THR A 138 -15.49 -4.55 -2.95
CA THR A 138 -16.20 -5.57 -3.73
C THR A 138 -15.43 -5.87 -5.03
N LEU A 139 -15.67 -7.03 -5.64
CA LEU A 139 -15.05 -7.38 -6.92
C LEU A 139 -15.34 -6.32 -8.01
N ASP A 140 -16.58 -5.82 -8.06
CA ASP A 140 -16.99 -4.80 -9.03
C ASP A 140 -16.30 -3.45 -8.80
N GLU A 141 -16.13 -3.03 -7.54
CA GLU A 141 -15.40 -1.79 -7.21
C GLU A 141 -13.92 -1.90 -7.57
N TRP A 142 -13.29 -3.06 -7.29
CA TRP A 142 -11.92 -3.31 -7.69
C TRP A 142 -11.76 -3.25 -9.21
N ASP A 143 -12.64 -3.90 -9.96
CA ASP A 143 -12.60 -3.90 -11.43
C ASP A 143 -12.75 -2.50 -12.02
N LYS A 144 -13.59 -1.65 -11.42
CA LYS A 144 -13.75 -0.24 -11.83
C LYS A 144 -12.52 0.59 -11.50
N LEU A 145 -11.91 0.36 -10.33
CA LEU A 145 -10.64 0.99 -9.94
C LEU A 145 -9.52 0.62 -10.93
N GLN A 146 -9.42 -0.66 -11.32
CA GLN A 146 -8.43 -1.13 -12.30
C GLN A 146 -8.66 -0.59 -13.73
N LYS A 147 -9.87 -0.13 -14.04
CA LYS A 147 -10.23 0.50 -15.31
C LYS A 147 -10.12 2.02 -15.28
N ASP A 148 -9.58 2.58 -14.19
CA ASP A 148 -9.48 4.03 -13.98
C ASP A 148 -10.84 4.75 -14.06
N GLU A 149 -11.94 4.06 -13.72
CA GLU A 149 -13.28 4.69 -13.66
C GLU A 149 -13.39 5.64 -12.45
N PHE A 150 -12.57 5.40 -11.42
CA PHE A 150 -12.31 6.30 -10.31
C PHE A 150 -10.90 6.03 -9.74
N HIS A 151 -10.41 6.95 -8.91
CA HIS A 151 -9.12 6.84 -8.23
C HIS A 151 -9.29 7.02 -6.72
N ILE A 152 -8.28 6.63 -5.95
CA ILE A 152 -8.27 6.80 -4.50
C ILE A 152 -7.06 7.62 -4.11
N GLY A 153 -7.32 8.77 -3.50
CA GLY A 153 -6.31 9.77 -3.19
C GLY A 153 -5.67 10.37 -4.43
N ALA A 154 -4.67 11.22 -4.21
CA ALA A 154 -3.98 11.97 -5.27
C ALA A 154 -2.68 11.30 -5.75
N ALA A 155 -2.42 10.05 -5.35
CA ALA A 155 -1.18 9.36 -5.72
C ALA A 155 -1.22 8.93 -7.19
N PRO A 156 -0.07 8.95 -7.91
CA PRO A 156 0.01 8.50 -9.31
C PRO A 156 0.00 6.96 -9.44
N ILE A 157 -0.17 6.25 -8.33
CA ILE A 157 -0.26 4.80 -8.25
C ILE A 157 -1.48 4.47 -7.38
N GLY A 158 -2.22 3.43 -7.74
CA GLY A 158 -3.37 2.96 -6.98
C GLY A 158 -2.98 2.06 -5.80
N PRO A 159 -3.98 1.64 -5.01
CA PRO A 159 -3.83 0.57 -4.02
C PRO A 159 -3.27 -0.71 -4.64
N SER A 160 -2.49 -1.47 -3.86
CA SER A 160 -1.94 -2.78 -4.28
C SER A 160 -2.68 -3.92 -3.61
N GLU A 161 -3.03 -4.95 -4.37
CA GLU A 161 -3.74 -6.12 -3.84
C GLU A 161 -2.89 -6.91 -2.82
N LEU A 162 -3.52 -7.26 -1.69
CA LEU A 162 -2.99 -8.13 -0.65
C LEU A 162 -3.55 -9.56 -0.76
N GLY A 163 -4.77 -9.70 -1.28
CA GLY A 163 -5.44 -10.98 -1.52
C GLY A 163 -6.91 -10.78 -1.86
N ARG A 164 -7.61 -11.86 -2.20
CA ARG A 164 -9.04 -11.83 -2.53
C ARG A 164 -9.75 -13.13 -2.19
N ASN A 165 -11.04 -13.03 -1.91
CA ASN A 165 -11.96 -14.17 -1.78
C ASN A 165 -13.13 -14.04 -2.78
N SER A 166 -14.15 -14.88 -2.65
CA SER A 166 -15.30 -14.89 -3.56
C SER A 166 -16.14 -13.60 -3.58
N LYS A 167 -15.97 -12.69 -2.61
CA LYS A 167 -16.76 -11.45 -2.47
C LYS A 167 -15.93 -10.18 -2.50
N TYR A 168 -14.71 -10.23 -2.00
CA TYR A 168 -13.92 -9.05 -1.71
C TYR A 168 -12.48 -9.16 -2.22
N VAL A 169 -11.93 -7.99 -2.55
CA VAL A 169 -10.49 -7.76 -2.74
C VAL A 169 -9.98 -6.94 -1.56
N PHE A 170 -8.89 -7.39 -0.96
CA PHE A 170 -8.17 -6.70 0.10
C PHE A 170 -6.98 -5.99 -0.51
N ALA A 171 -6.82 -4.70 -0.23
CA ALA A 171 -5.71 -3.93 -0.79
C ALA A 171 -5.06 -3.03 0.25
N LEU A 172 -3.82 -2.69 -0.03
CA LEU A 172 -3.01 -1.75 0.72
C LEU A 172 -3.09 -0.38 0.03
N PRO A 173 -3.40 0.71 0.74
CA PRO A 173 -3.40 2.05 0.16
C PRO A 173 -2.07 2.41 -0.48
N ALA A 174 -2.14 3.18 -1.56
CA ALA A 174 -0.97 3.76 -2.17
C ALA A 174 -0.21 4.62 -1.14
N ARG A 175 1.12 4.42 -1.04
CA ARG A 175 1.98 5.25 -0.19
C ARG A 175 1.58 5.26 1.29
N TYR A 176 0.99 4.18 1.80
CA TYR A 176 0.49 4.06 3.18
C TYR A 176 1.52 4.42 4.28
N ASN A 177 2.81 4.31 3.99
CA ASN A 177 3.93 4.58 4.90
C ASN A 177 4.72 5.86 4.58
N PHE A 178 4.21 6.73 3.70
CA PHE A 178 4.95 7.92 3.23
C PHE A 178 5.15 8.99 4.31
N ALA A 179 4.43 8.89 5.42
CA ALA A 179 4.63 9.74 6.59
C ALA A 179 5.83 9.31 7.46
N PHE A 180 6.43 8.14 7.20
CA PHE A 180 7.54 7.57 7.96
C PHE A 180 7.30 7.58 9.48
N LEU A 181 6.08 7.21 9.88
CA LEU A 181 5.70 7.12 11.30
C LEU A 181 6.51 6.05 12.00
N GLU A 182 6.64 6.13 13.33
CA GLU A 182 7.32 5.09 14.11
C GLU A 182 6.79 3.69 13.73
N GLY A 183 7.68 2.72 13.54
CA GLY A 183 7.30 1.34 13.22
C GLY A 183 6.90 1.09 11.76
N TYR A 184 7.06 2.05 10.83
CA TYR A 184 6.74 1.81 9.42
C TYR A 184 7.59 0.69 8.79
N GLU A 185 8.86 0.53 9.17
CA GLU A 185 9.70 -0.57 8.67
C GLU A 185 9.23 -1.94 9.16
N GLU A 186 8.71 -2.01 10.39
CA GLU A 186 8.11 -3.25 10.93
C GLU A 186 6.86 -3.60 10.12
N VAL A 187 6.02 -2.61 9.81
CA VAL A 187 4.82 -2.81 8.97
C VAL A 187 5.21 -3.28 7.56
N GLU A 188 6.23 -2.68 6.94
CA GLU A 188 6.76 -3.15 5.65
C GLU A 188 7.22 -4.60 5.73
N THR A 189 7.93 -4.96 6.80
CA THR A 189 8.40 -6.32 7.04
C THR A 189 7.23 -7.29 7.16
N ILE A 190 6.19 -6.95 7.95
CA ILE A 190 4.99 -7.77 8.10
C ILE A 190 4.30 -7.98 6.75
N LEU A 191 4.09 -6.91 5.98
CA LEU A 191 3.40 -6.97 4.68
C LEU A 191 4.19 -7.74 3.63
N SER A 192 5.53 -7.61 3.62
CA SER A 192 6.39 -8.38 2.71
C SER A 192 6.32 -9.89 2.92
N GLY A 193 5.89 -10.33 4.11
CA GLY A 193 5.70 -11.74 4.46
C GLY A 193 4.41 -12.37 3.92
N GLY A 194 3.55 -11.62 3.22
CA GLY A 194 2.24 -12.10 2.76
C GLY A 194 1.31 -12.50 3.92
N PRO A 195 1.03 -11.59 4.86
CA PRO A 195 0.38 -11.92 6.13
C PRO A 195 -1.12 -12.19 6.00
N LEU A 196 -1.75 -11.72 4.91
CA LEU A 196 -3.18 -11.85 4.67
C LEU A 196 -3.49 -13.18 3.98
N VAL A 197 -4.34 -13.98 4.59
CA VAL A 197 -4.86 -15.23 4.04
C VAL A 197 -6.37 -15.05 3.83
N PRO A 198 -6.86 -14.97 2.58
CA PRO A 198 -8.28 -14.88 2.32
C PRO A 198 -8.99 -16.17 2.75
N THR A 199 -10.19 -16.04 3.30
CA THR A 199 -11.05 -17.15 3.69
C THR A 199 -12.43 -17.02 3.03
N GLU A 200 -13.19 -18.11 3.03
CA GLU A 200 -14.58 -18.13 2.59
C GLU A 200 -15.56 -18.22 3.77
N ASN A 201 -15.06 -17.92 4.97
CA ASN A 201 -15.88 -17.87 6.19
C ASN A 201 -16.42 -16.45 6.37
N PHE A 202 -17.65 -16.24 5.93
CA PHE A 202 -18.40 -15.04 6.20
C PHE A 202 -19.29 -15.32 7.40
N GLY A 203 -18.97 -14.74 8.56
CA GLY A 203 -19.64 -14.95 9.84
C GLY A 203 -21.16 -14.96 9.66
N LYS A 204 -21.82 -15.93 10.30
CA LYS A 204 -23.28 -16.11 10.21
C LYS A 204 -24.05 -15.13 11.08
#